data_AF-A0A9P6SEA4-F1
#
_entry.id   AF-A0A9P6SEA4-F1
#
_cell.length_a   1.000
_cell.length_b   1.000
_cell.length_c   1.000
_cell.angle_alpha   90.00
_cell.angle_beta   90.00
_cell.angle_gamma   90.00
#
_symmetry.space_group_name_H-M   'P 1'
#
loop_
_entity.id
_entity.type
_entity.pdbx_description
1 polymer ?
#
loop_
_entity_poly.entity_id
_entity_poly.type
_entity_poly.pdbx_seq_one_letter_code
_entity_poly.pdbx_strand_id
1 'polypeptide(L)'
;MRLKRTKDYKRYMNMYCQTFHFRKPFQVLVDADFIQTALDQRLDLRTNIPKVLCDASKQMVTPCTMALLKSRGEDASGAFLASKRFEKRRCKHQQAVDEAICLSQIISNSNPHNYVVASQSKKLRSQFAQVPGVPLLYINRANLILEPPSDASMNKSKQIESGKTHASTKELATLKTVKVTGQGKVSIDAKAAKKLEERQASKKQKREIQKAKLVKKLGPKEPNPLSVKKKKKVAPTPAAGTAEKKQKAEGGSAEGAPEKKKRKRRKSKSAGADQEAAGGNESS
;
A
#
# COMPACT_ATOMS: atom_id res chain seq x y z
N MET A 1 -22.37 21.92 -24.54
CA MET A 1 -22.16 21.29 -23.22
C MET A 1 -20.89 20.44 -23.10
N ARG A 2 -20.61 19.49 -24.02
CA ARG A 2 -19.50 18.51 -23.93
C ARG A 2 -18.12 19.10 -23.58
N LEU A 3 -17.72 20.23 -24.20
CA LEU A 3 -16.41 20.87 -23.96
C LEU A 3 -16.20 21.33 -22.50
N LYS A 4 -17.26 21.76 -21.79
CA LYS A 4 -17.17 22.17 -20.38
C LYS A 4 -16.72 20.98 -19.52
N ARG A 5 -17.40 19.83 -19.67
CA ARG A 5 -17.06 18.58 -18.97
C ARG A 5 -15.62 18.12 -19.25
N THR A 6 -15.14 18.20 -20.50
CA THR A 6 -13.73 17.86 -20.83
C THR A 6 -12.73 18.79 -20.15
N LYS A 7 -13.03 20.11 -20.07
CA LYS A 7 -12.20 21.08 -19.34
C LYS A 7 -12.15 20.76 -17.84
N ASP A 8 -13.28 20.41 -17.24
CA ASP A 8 -13.36 20.03 -15.82
C ASP A 8 -12.60 18.74 -15.53
N TYR A 9 -12.73 17.71 -16.38
CA TYR A 9 -12.00 16.45 -16.22
C TYR A 9 -10.49 16.62 -16.36
N LYS A 10 -10.04 17.43 -17.33
CA LYS A 10 -8.63 17.80 -17.47
C LYS A 10 -8.12 18.56 -16.24
N ARG A 11 -8.91 19.46 -15.66
CA ARG A 11 -8.61 20.16 -14.41
C ARG A 11 -8.48 19.19 -13.23
N TYR A 12 -9.43 18.26 -13.05
CA TYR A 12 -9.39 17.28 -11.97
C TYR A 12 -8.17 16.34 -12.11
N MET A 13 -7.93 15.79 -13.30
CA MET A 13 -6.77 14.92 -13.54
C MET A 13 -5.43 15.65 -13.38
N ASN A 14 -5.34 16.93 -13.77
CA ASN A 14 -4.16 17.75 -13.51
C ASN A 14 -3.87 17.90 -12.01
N MET A 15 -4.89 18.15 -11.18
CA MET A 15 -4.75 18.18 -9.72
C MET A 15 -4.24 16.84 -9.18
N TYR A 16 -4.80 15.70 -9.63
CA TYR A 16 -4.30 14.38 -9.25
C TYR A 16 -2.85 14.12 -9.68
N CYS A 17 -2.44 14.59 -10.86
CA CYS A 17 -1.05 14.50 -11.32
C CYS A 17 -0.10 15.36 -10.46
N GLN A 18 -0.48 16.59 -10.12
CA GLN A 18 0.36 17.54 -9.37
C GLN A 18 0.49 17.20 -7.87
N THR A 19 -0.61 16.75 -7.25
CA THR A 19 -0.67 16.53 -5.80
C THR A 19 -0.37 15.07 -5.42
N PHE A 20 -0.90 14.13 -6.20
CA PHE A 20 -0.81 12.69 -5.90
C PHE A 20 0.19 11.95 -6.81
N HIS A 21 0.89 12.65 -7.71
CA HIS A 21 1.92 12.08 -8.58
C HIS A 21 1.39 10.97 -9.52
N PHE A 22 0.13 11.09 -9.96
CA PHE A 22 -0.41 10.21 -11.00
C PHE A 22 0.44 10.29 -12.27
N ARG A 23 0.79 9.14 -12.83
CA ARG A 23 1.58 9.02 -14.07
C ARG A 23 0.75 8.32 -15.15
N LYS A 24 1.07 8.67 -16.39
CA LYS A 24 0.46 8.10 -17.60
C LYS A 24 1.24 6.82 -18.00
N PRO A 25 0.58 5.77 -18.54
CA PRO A 25 -0.86 5.63 -18.67
C PRO A 25 -1.55 5.40 -17.30
N PHE A 26 -2.71 6.02 -17.10
CA PHE A 26 -3.43 5.91 -15.83
C PHE A 26 -3.93 4.48 -15.58
N GLN A 27 -3.69 3.94 -14.39
CA GLN A 27 -4.09 2.58 -14.01
C GLN A 27 -5.52 2.60 -13.46
N VAL A 28 -6.45 1.92 -14.12
CA VAL A 28 -7.88 1.95 -13.79
C VAL A 28 -8.32 0.57 -13.32
N LEU A 29 -8.62 0.43 -12.02
CA LEU A 29 -9.24 -0.77 -11.47
C LEU A 29 -10.72 -0.79 -11.83
N VAL A 30 -11.17 -1.87 -12.47
CA VAL A 30 -12.55 -2.04 -12.93
C VAL A 30 -13.27 -3.10 -12.09
N ASP A 31 -14.45 -2.73 -11.62
CA ASP A 31 -15.37 -3.49 -10.76
C ASP A 31 -16.29 -4.44 -11.56
N ALA A 32 -16.82 -5.52 -10.97
CA ALA A 32 -17.65 -6.48 -11.71
C ALA A 32 -18.96 -5.86 -12.23
N ASP A 33 -19.71 -5.16 -11.36
CA ASP A 33 -20.94 -4.45 -11.70
C ASP A 33 -20.73 -3.39 -12.80
N PHE A 34 -19.56 -2.75 -12.80
CA PHE A 34 -19.20 -1.74 -13.79
C PHE A 34 -18.99 -2.36 -15.18
N ILE A 35 -18.41 -3.57 -15.27
CA ILE A 35 -18.27 -4.29 -16.55
C ILE A 35 -19.63 -4.74 -17.07
N GLN A 36 -20.53 -5.25 -16.21
CA GLN A 36 -21.89 -5.60 -16.59
C GLN A 36 -22.65 -4.38 -17.12
N THR A 37 -22.70 -3.30 -16.33
CA THR A 37 -23.36 -2.02 -16.72
C THR A 37 -22.81 -1.46 -18.03
N ALA A 38 -21.52 -1.64 -18.31
CA ALA A 38 -20.91 -1.22 -19.57
C ALA A 38 -21.38 -2.04 -20.77
N LEU A 39 -21.60 -3.36 -20.61
CA LEU A 39 -22.11 -4.21 -21.67
C LEU A 39 -23.59 -3.94 -21.94
N ASP A 40 -24.40 -3.79 -20.90
CA ASP A 40 -25.84 -3.47 -21.01
C ASP A 40 -26.07 -2.18 -21.83
N GLN A 41 -25.18 -1.20 -21.63
CA GLN A 41 -25.20 0.10 -22.31
C GLN A 41 -24.34 0.15 -23.58
N ARG A 42 -23.78 -0.98 -24.01
CA ARG A 42 -22.92 -1.13 -25.21
C ARG A 42 -21.73 -0.14 -25.26
N LEU A 43 -21.10 0.09 -24.11
CA LEU A 43 -20.00 1.04 -23.93
C LEU A 43 -18.62 0.37 -24.00
N ASP A 44 -17.86 0.67 -25.04
CA ASP A 44 -16.46 0.26 -25.17
C ASP A 44 -15.56 0.93 -24.11
N LEU A 45 -15.28 0.22 -23.02
CA LEU A 45 -14.44 0.74 -21.93
C LEU A 45 -13.03 1.12 -22.39
N ARG A 46 -12.43 0.36 -23.32
CA ARG A 46 -11.10 0.66 -23.88
C ARG A 46 -11.06 2.01 -24.63
N THR A 47 -12.15 2.44 -25.28
CA THR A 47 -12.17 3.71 -26.02
C THR A 47 -12.74 4.86 -25.19
N ASN A 48 -13.69 4.59 -24.30
CA ASN A 48 -14.39 5.62 -23.53
C ASN A 48 -13.64 6.07 -22.27
N ILE A 49 -12.91 5.17 -21.59
CA ILE A 49 -12.12 5.54 -20.41
C ILE A 49 -10.99 6.55 -20.77
N PRO A 50 -10.17 6.36 -21.83
CA PRO A 50 -9.20 7.37 -22.25
C PRO A 50 -9.83 8.73 -22.59
N LYS A 51 -10.98 8.73 -23.27
CA LYS A 51 -11.72 9.97 -23.61
C LYS A 51 -12.16 10.75 -22.38
N VAL A 52 -12.51 10.07 -21.28
CA VAL A 52 -12.92 10.71 -20.01
C VAL A 52 -11.73 11.16 -19.20
N LEU A 53 -10.67 10.35 -19.10
CA LEU A 53 -9.43 10.69 -18.39
C LEU A 53 -8.56 11.71 -19.16
N CYS A 54 -8.94 12.05 -20.40
CA CYS A 54 -8.24 12.94 -21.32
C CYS A 54 -6.80 12.49 -21.68
N ASP A 55 -6.50 11.21 -21.48
CA ASP A 55 -5.15 10.65 -21.68
C ASP A 55 -5.19 9.12 -21.80
N ALA A 56 -4.03 8.49 -22.07
CA ALA A 56 -3.89 7.05 -22.13
C ALA A 56 -4.20 6.39 -20.77
N SER A 57 -4.95 5.28 -20.80
CA SER A 57 -5.33 4.53 -19.60
C SER A 57 -5.26 3.03 -19.82
N LYS A 58 -4.86 2.32 -18.77
CA LYS A 58 -4.70 0.87 -18.73
C LYS A 58 -5.76 0.30 -17.79
N GLN A 59 -6.75 -0.38 -18.36
CA GLN A 59 -7.82 -1.02 -17.59
C GLN A 59 -7.32 -2.32 -16.98
N MET A 60 -7.59 -2.49 -15.69
CA MET A 60 -7.07 -3.58 -14.85
C MET A 60 -8.21 -4.23 -14.06
N VAL A 61 -8.19 -5.56 -13.97
CA VAL A 61 -9.17 -6.38 -13.24
C VAL A 61 -8.43 -7.28 -12.26
N THR A 62 -9.03 -7.56 -11.09
CA THR A 62 -8.44 -8.40 -10.05
C THR A 62 -8.88 -9.87 -10.20
N PRO A 63 -8.08 -10.86 -9.75
CA PRO A 63 -8.53 -12.25 -9.68
C PRO A 63 -9.85 -12.43 -8.91
N CYS A 64 -10.10 -11.63 -7.87
CA CYS A 64 -11.33 -11.67 -7.08
C CYS A 64 -12.56 -11.18 -7.88
N THR A 65 -12.46 -10.04 -8.59
CA THR A 65 -13.54 -9.57 -9.49
C THR A 65 -13.79 -10.57 -10.63
N MET A 66 -12.74 -11.17 -11.21
CA MET A 66 -12.89 -12.26 -12.19
C MET A 66 -13.57 -13.51 -11.59
N ALA A 67 -13.36 -13.80 -10.31
CA ALA A 67 -13.98 -14.94 -9.63
C ALA A 67 -15.47 -14.66 -9.31
N LEU A 68 -15.81 -13.43 -8.91
CA LEU A 68 -17.21 -13.02 -8.72
C LEU A 68 -18.00 -13.07 -10.04
N LEU A 69 -17.40 -12.61 -11.14
CA LEU A 69 -18.00 -12.73 -12.47
C LEU A 69 -18.20 -14.19 -12.91
N LYS A 70 -17.37 -15.13 -12.44
CA LYS A 70 -17.61 -16.57 -12.65
C LYS A 70 -18.73 -17.11 -11.76
N SER A 71 -18.81 -16.71 -10.49
CA SER A 71 -19.83 -17.22 -9.57
C SER A 71 -21.24 -16.71 -9.89
N ARG A 72 -21.36 -15.59 -10.63
CA ARG A 72 -22.63 -15.12 -11.21
C ARG A 72 -23.09 -15.92 -12.43
N GLY A 73 -22.32 -16.90 -12.93
CA GLY A 73 -22.77 -17.83 -13.97
C GLY A 73 -23.05 -17.17 -15.32
N GLU A 74 -24.13 -17.61 -15.98
CA GLU A 74 -24.45 -17.26 -17.37
C GLU A 74 -24.80 -15.77 -17.55
N ASP A 75 -25.55 -15.18 -16.62
CA ASP A 75 -25.89 -13.74 -16.57
C ASP A 75 -24.65 -12.84 -16.67
N ALA A 76 -23.52 -13.30 -16.13
CA ALA A 76 -22.25 -12.57 -16.13
C ALA A 76 -21.25 -13.08 -17.18
N SER A 77 -21.61 -14.06 -18.02
CA SER A 77 -20.69 -14.70 -18.97
C SER A 77 -20.06 -13.70 -19.95
N GLY A 78 -20.86 -12.77 -20.49
CA GLY A 78 -20.39 -11.67 -21.33
C GLY A 78 -19.40 -10.75 -20.61
N ALA A 79 -19.70 -10.38 -19.35
CA ALA A 79 -18.82 -9.56 -18.52
C ALA A 79 -17.52 -10.29 -18.15
N PHE A 80 -17.59 -11.60 -17.88
CA PHE A 80 -16.41 -12.44 -17.68
C PHE A 80 -15.53 -12.50 -18.94
N LEU A 81 -16.11 -12.66 -20.13
CA LEU A 81 -15.36 -12.64 -21.39
C LEU A 81 -14.73 -11.27 -21.66
N ALA A 82 -15.45 -10.17 -21.43
CA ALA A 82 -14.92 -8.82 -21.51
C ALA A 82 -13.76 -8.60 -20.52
N SER A 83 -13.88 -9.11 -19.29
CA SER A 83 -12.85 -8.98 -18.24
C SER A 83 -11.49 -9.58 -18.65
N LYS A 84 -11.49 -10.64 -19.48
CA LYS A 84 -10.26 -11.26 -20.00
C LYS A 84 -9.46 -10.34 -20.95
N ARG A 85 -10.08 -9.30 -21.51
CA ARG A 85 -9.42 -8.31 -22.41
C ARG A 85 -8.66 -7.22 -21.64
N PHE A 86 -8.86 -7.12 -20.33
CA PHE A 86 -8.19 -6.17 -19.45
C PHE A 86 -6.96 -6.80 -18.79
N GLU A 87 -6.05 -5.97 -18.27
CA GLU A 87 -4.85 -6.48 -17.60
C GLU A 87 -5.19 -7.08 -16.23
N LYS A 88 -4.58 -8.22 -15.88
CA LYS A 88 -4.82 -8.89 -14.60
C LYS A 88 -3.92 -8.33 -13.50
N ARG A 89 -4.50 -7.59 -12.55
CA ARG A 89 -3.80 -7.13 -11.34
C ARG A 89 -3.81 -8.21 -10.27
N ARG A 90 -2.68 -8.87 -10.03
CA ARG A 90 -2.54 -9.84 -8.92
C ARG A 90 -2.87 -9.17 -7.58
N CYS A 91 -3.83 -9.75 -6.85
CA CYS A 91 -4.14 -9.44 -5.47
C CYS A 91 -3.33 -10.34 -4.51
N LYS A 92 -3.46 -10.15 -3.19
CA LYS A 92 -2.76 -10.93 -2.16
C LYS A 92 -3.55 -12.18 -1.71
N HIS A 93 -4.77 -12.36 -2.20
CA HIS A 93 -5.68 -13.42 -1.79
C HIS A 93 -5.38 -14.72 -2.53
N GLN A 94 -5.34 -15.85 -1.81
CA GLN A 94 -5.21 -17.19 -2.40
C GLN A 94 -6.56 -17.74 -2.86
N GLN A 95 -7.61 -17.51 -2.07
CA GLN A 95 -9.00 -17.81 -2.40
C GLN A 95 -9.73 -16.53 -2.82
N ALA A 96 -10.82 -16.66 -3.57
CA ALA A 96 -11.63 -15.52 -3.97
C ALA A 96 -12.34 -14.92 -2.74
N VAL A 97 -12.00 -13.68 -2.41
CA VAL A 97 -12.70 -12.87 -1.40
C VAL A 97 -13.61 -11.88 -2.14
N ASP A 98 -14.65 -11.39 -1.46
CA ASP A 98 -15.51 -10.31 -1.94
C ASP A 98 -14.71 -9.12 -2.53
N GLU A 99 -15.24 -8.55 -3.60
CA GLU A 99 -14.54 -7.53 -4.39
C GLU A 99 -14.35 -6.22 -3.63
N ALA A 100 -15.29 -5.86 -2.76
CA ALA A 100 -15.18 -4.70 -1.87
C ALA A 100 -13.94 -4.79 -0.95
N ILE A 101 -13.75 -5.97 -0.36
CA ILE A 101 -12.62 -6.27 0.53
C ILE A 101 -11.32 -6.34 -0.27
N CYS A 102 -11.36 -6.91 -1.48
CA CYS A 102 -10.19 -6.95 -2.36
C CYS A 102 -9.73 -5.55 -2.78
N LEU A 103 -10.63 -4.69 -3.24
CA LEU A 103 -10.33 -3.34 -3.72
C LEU A 103 -9.84 -2.44 -2.57
N SER A 104 -10.50 -2.48 -1.41
CA SER A 104 -10.08 -1.72 -0.22
C SER A 104 -8.68 -2.08 0.27
N GLN A 105 -8.31 -3.36 0.25
CA GLN A 105 -6.94 -3.78 0.57
C GLN A 105 -5.90 -3.37 -0.47
N ILE A 106 -6.27 -3.29 -1.76
CA ILE A 106 -5.37 -2.83 -2.84
C ILE A 106 -5.11 -1.32 -2.76
N ILE A 107 -6.15 -0.53 -2.53
CA ILE A 107 -6.09 0.93 -2.51
C ILE A 107 -5.52 1.43 -1.17
N SER A 108 -5.82 0.75 -0.06
CA SER A 108 -5.40 1.16 1.29
C SER A 108 -5.81 2.61 1.62
N ASN A 109 -5.33 3.16 2.75
CA ASN A 109 -5.76 4.48 3.23
C ASN A 109 -5.14 5.70 2.48
N SER A 110 -4.27 5.48 1.48
CA SER A 110 -3.61 6.58 0.76
C SER A 110 -3.15 6.23 -0.67
N ASN A 111 -3.78 5.23 -1.33
CA ASN A 111 -3.58 4.89 -2.74
C ASN A 111 -2.11 4.86 -3.21
N PRO A 112 -1.24 3.99 -2.66
CA PRO A 112 0.21 4.04 -2.92
C PRO A 112 0.62 3.72 -4.37
N HIS A 113 -0.33 3.23 -5.19
CA HIS A 113 -0.11 2.86 -6.59
C HIS A 113 -0.85 3.79 -7.57
N ASN A 114 -1.52 4.85 -7.08
CA ASN A 114 -2.23 5.84 -7.90
C ASN A 114 -3.26 5.21 -8.86
N TYR A 115 -4.12 4.34 -8.32
CA TYR A 115 -5.26 3.80 -9.06
C TYR A 115 -6.40 4.80 -9.19
N VAL A 116 -7.00 4.82 -10.38
CA VAL A 116 -8.38 5.25 -10.61
C VAL A 116 -9.30 4.05 -10.35
N VAL A 117 -10.47 4.26 -9.78
CA VAL A 117 -11.44 3.18 -9.51
C VAL A 117 -12.70 3.41 -10.34
N ALA A 118 -13.10 2.38 -11.09
CA ALA A 118 -14.31 2.35 -11.90
C ALA A 118 -15.31 1.36 -11.29
N SER A 119 -16.28 1.88 -10.55
CA SER A 119 -17.24 1.11 -9.74
C SER A 119 -18.65 1.69 -9.86
N GLN A 120 -19.64 0.84 -10.11
CA GLN A 120 -21.03 1.28 -10.17
C GLN A 120 -21.64 1.43 -8.78
N SER A 121 -21.27 0.55 -7.84
CA SER A 121 -21.74 0.53 -6.46
C SER A 121 -21.53 1.87 -5.74
N LYS A 122 -22.64 2.48 -5.29
CA LYS A 122 -22.61 3.74 -4.51
C LYS A 122 -21.90 3.56 -3.17
N LYS A 123 -22.04 2.39 -2.53
CA LYS A 123 -21.39 2.07 -1.24
C LYS A 123 -19.87 2.10 -1.37
N LEU A 124 -19.32 1.43 -2.39
CA LEU A 124 -17.88 1.43 -2.68
C LEU A 124 -17.37 2.84 -3.00
N ARG A 125 -18.08 3.60 -3.84
CA ARG A 125 -17.69 4.97 -4.16
C ARG A 125 -17.69 5.88 -2.93
N SER A 126 -18.70 5.81 -2.06
CA SER A 126 -18.71 6.57 -0.80
C SER A 126 -17.58 6.18 0.15
N GLN A 127 -17.18 4.91 0.20
CA GLN A 127 -16.01 4.46 0.97
C GLN A 127 -14.69 4.99 0.39
N PHE A 128 -14.49 4.85 -0.93
CA PHE A 128 -13.27 5.32 -1.59
C PHE A 128 -13.16 6.84 -1.67
N ALA A 129 -14.27 7.58 -1.68
CA ALA A 129 -14.26 9.04 -1.62
C ALA A 129 -13.62 9.58 -0.32
N GLN A 130 -13.72 8.84 0.80
CA GLN A 130 -13.03 9.20 2.06
C GLN A 130 -11.51 9.04 1.96
N VAL A 131 -11.02 8.20 1.03
CA VAL A 131 -9.59 8.01 0.80
C VAL A 131 -9.06 9.15 -0.09
N PRO A 132 -8.10 9.96 0.37
CA PRO A 132 -7.61 11.07 -0.41
C PRO A 132 -6.69 10.58 -1.54
N GLY A 133 -6.95 11.02 -2.77
CA GLY A 133 -6.16 10.65 -3.94
C GLY A 133 -6.72 9.47 -4.75
N VAL A 134 -8.02 9.19 -4.65
CA VAL A 134 -8.69 8.18 -5.47
C VAL A 134 -9.69 8.86 -6.42
N PRO A 135 -9.39 8.94 -7.73
CA PRO A 135 -10.37 9.37 -8.72
C PRO A 135 -11.40 8.26 -8.98
N LEU A 136 -12.69 8.62 -9.00
CA LEU A 136 -13.80 7.68 -9.15
C LEU A 136 -14.50 7.84 -10.51
N LEU A 137 -14.73 6.72 -11.18
CA LEU A 137 -15.49 6.60 -12.42
C LEU A 137 -16.76 5.79 -12.17
N TYR A 138 -17.88 6.27 -12.72
CA TYR A 138 -19.15 5.53 -12.73
C TYR A 138 -19.89 5.75 -14.06
N ILE A 139 -20.86 4.89 -14.34
CA ILE A 139 -21.63 4.91 -15.58
C ILE A 139 -23.04 5.43 -15.31
N ASN A 140 -23.54 6.31 -16.17
CA ASN A 140 -24.92 6.79 -16.13
C ASN A 140 -25.55 6.75 -17.54
N ARG A 141 -26.54 5.85 -17.72
CA ARG A 141 -27.33 5.56 -18.95
C ARG A 141 -26.58 5.13 -20.21
N ALA A 142 -25.63 5.94 -20.66
CA ALA A 142 -24.76 5.70 -21.82
C ALA A 142 -23.49 6.58 -21.76
N ASN A 143 -23.24 7.22 -20.61
CA ASN A 143 -22.14 8.17 -20.43
C ASN A 143 -21.28 7.72 -19.26
N LEU A 144 -19.98 7.55 -19.52
CA LEU A 144 -18.97 7.43 -18.48
C LEU A 144 -18.73 8.81 -17.84
N ILE A 145 -18.71 8.85 -16.51
CA ILE A 145 -18.58 10.08 -15.72
C ILE A 145 -17.40 9.92 -14.76
N LEU A 146 -16.45 10.86 -14.83
CA LEU A 146 -15.49 11.11 -13.75
C LEU A 146 -16.19 11.94 -12.68
N GLU A 147 -16.20 11.43 -11.45
CA GLU A 147 -16.72 12.11 -10.27
C GLU A 147 -15.82 13.31 -9.91
N PRO A 148 -16.36 14.45 -9.45
CA PRO A 148 -15.52 15.53 -8.93
C PRO A 148 -14.63 15.03 -7.77
N PRO A 149 -13.46 15.64 -7.56
CA PRO A 149 -12.53 15.21 -6.52
C PRO A 149 -13.17 15.35 -5.13
N SER A 150 -13.05 14.28 -4.32
CA SER A 150 -13.64 14.24 -2.99
C SER A 150 -13.07 15.30 -2.05
N ASP A 151 -13.83 15.71 -1.04
CA ASP A 151 -13.39 16.69 -0.04
C ASP A 151 -12.10 16.26 0.67
N ALA A 152 -11.94 14.96 0.95
CA ALA A 152 -10.69 14.40 1.46
C ALA A 152 -9.50 14.65 0.52
N SER A 153 -9.69 14.43 -0.79
CA SER A 153 -8.68 14.70 -1.81
C SER A 153 -8.37 16.19 -1.94
N MET A 154 -9.40 17.04 -1.97
CA MET A 154 -9.29 18.50 -2.05
C MET A 154 -8.59 19.10 -0.83
N ASN A 155 -8.93 18.65 0.38
CA ASN A 155 -8.31 19.13 1.61
C ASN A 155 -6.83 18.73 1.69
N LYS A 156 -6.47 17.52 1.26
CA LYS A 156 -5.06 17.11 1.16
C LYS A 156 -4.30 17.90 0.09
N SER A 157 -4.93 18.25 -1.04
CA SER A 157 -4.33 19.14 -2.05
C SER A 157 -4.06 20.53 -1.46
N LYS A 158 -5.06 21.17 -0.84
CA LYS A 158 -4.91 22.46 -0.14
C LYS A 158 -3.84 22.42 0.95
N GLN A 159 -3.68 21.32 1.69
CA GLN A 159 -2.62 21.16 2.70
C GLN A 159 -1.22 21.07 2.06
N ILE A 160 -1.09 20.38 0.92
CA ILE A 160 0.19 20.26 0.20
C ILE A 160 0.54 21.58 -0.52
N GLU A 161 -0.44 22.26 -1.10
CA GLU A 161 -0.28 23.58 -1.72
C GLU A 161 0.07 24.64 -0.67
N SER A 162 -0.68 24.73 0.43
CA SER A 162 -0.39 25.68 1.52
C SER A 162 0.96 25.40 2.19
N GLY A 163 1.36 24.13 2.34
CA GLY A 163 2.69 23.75 2.82
C GLY A 163 3.86 24.06 1.86
N LYS A 164 3.58 24.33 0.58
CA LYS A 164 4.57 24.82 -0.41
C LYS A 164 4.59 26.35 -0.51
N THR A 165 3.43 26.98 -0.38
CA THR A 165 3.26 28.44 -0.62
C THR A 165 3.49 29.28 0.63
N HIS A 166 3.17 28.77 1.83
CA HIS A 166 3.44 29.49 3.06
C HIS A 166 4.89 29.32 3.50
N ALA A 167 5.47 30.41 4.00
CA ALA A 167 6.77 30.42 4.64
C ALA A 167 6.85 29.34 5.74
N SER A 168 8.01 28.71 5.88
CA SER A 168 8.25 27.64 6.83
C SER A 168 7.87 28.04 8.25
N THR A 169 7.46 27.09 9.09
CA THR A 169 7.14 27.36 10.50
C THR A 169 8.28 28.04 11.28
N LYS A 170 9.52 27.94 10.80
CA LYS A 170 10.69 28.70 11.29
C LYS A 170 10.66 30.15 10.81
N GLU A 171 10.49 30.38 9.51
CA GLU A 171 10.41 31.71 8.88
C GLU A 171 9.22 32.51 9.44
N LEU A 172 8.05 31.90 9.60
CA LEU A 172 6.89 32.52 10.27
C LEU A 172 7.14 32.85 11.75
N ALA A 173 8.07 32.16 12.42
CA ALA A 173 8.48 32.53 13.77
C ALA A 173 9.42 33.74 13.75
N THR A 174 10.39 33.77 12.83
CA THR A 174 11.30 34.91 12.62
C THR A 174 10.54 36.17 12.19
N LEU A 175 9.61 36.06 11.24
CA LEU A 175 8.75 37.16 10.77
C LEU A 175 7.87 37.74 11.90
N LYS A 176 7.53 36.96 12.92
CA LYS A 176 6.80 37.45 14.11
C LYS A 176 7.69 38.15 15.14
N THR A 177 9.00 37.95 15.09
CA THR A 177 9.98 38.67 15.95
C THR A 177 10.49 39.96 15.32
N VAL A 178 10.24 40.16 14.02
CA VAL A 178 10.60 41.36 13.26
C VAL A 178 9.37 42.26 13.16
N LYS A 179 9.48 43.49 13.66
CA LYS A 179 8.52 44.56 13.36
C LYS A 179 9.15 45.56 12.41
N VAL A 180 8.38 45.97 11.41
CA VAL A 180 8.71 47.10 10.55
C VAL A 180 7.96 48.31 11.09
N THR A 181 8.68 49.29 11.63
CA THR A 181 8.12 50.63 11.87
C THR A 181 8.13 51.42 10.55
N GLY A 182 7.23 52.40 10.41
CA GLY A 182 6.89 53.07 9.14
C GLY A 182 7.99 53.90 8.45
N GLN A 183 9.27 53.70 8.78
CA GLN A 183 10.43 54.37 8.21
C GLN A 183 11.52 53.37 7.74
N GLY A 184 11.11 52.16 7.32
CA GLY A 184 12.03 51.15 6.74
C GLY A 184 13.07 50.55 7.70
N LYS A 185 13.14 51.00 8.96
CA LYS A 185 14.02 50.44 9.99
C LYS A 185 13.43 49.14 10.53
N VAL A 186 14.16 48.06 10.32
CA VAL A 186 13.84 46.73 10.84
C VAL A 186 14.27 46.63 12.30
N SER A 187 13.33 46.54 13.23
CA SER A 187 13.64 46.32 14.65
C SER A 187 13.31 44.88 15.06
N ILE A 188 14.27 44.25 15.74
CA ILE A 188 14.10 42.93 16.33
C ILE A 188 13.62 43.14 17.77
N ASP A 189 12.42 42.67 18.10
CA ASP A 189 11.91 42.70 19.47
C ASP A 189 12.77 41.75 20.34
N ALA A 190 13.76 42.28 21.08
CA ALA A 190 14.69 41.48 21.88
C ALA A 190 13.98 40.58 22.92
N LYS A 191 12.83 41.03 23.46
CA LYS A 191 11.95 40.21 24.31
C LYS A 191 11.30 39.04 23.57
N ALA A 192 10.96 39.21 22.29
CA ALA A 192 10.36 38.15 21.47
C ALA A 192 11.43 37.13 21.01
N ALA A 193 12.64 37.60 20.68
CA ALA A 193 13.78 36.76 20.32
C ALA A 193 14.19 35.82 21.47
N LYS A 194 14.47 36.36 22.68
CA LYS A 194 14.81 35.52 23.87
C LYS A 194 13.71 34.50 24.19
N LYS A 195 12.44 34.90 24.15
CA LYS A 195 11.30 34.01 24.40
C LYS A 195 11.14 32.93 23.33
N LEU A 196 11.62 33.17 22.10
CA LEU A 196 11.66 32.16 21.05
C LEU A 196 12.81 31.17 21.27
N GLU A 197 14.00 31.64 21.66
CA GLU A 197 15.14 30.78 22.00
C GLU A 197 14.86 29.84 23.17
N GLU A 198 14.35 30.34 24.31
CA GLU A 198 13.95 29.49 25.45
C GLU A 198 12.93 28.41 25.04
N ARG A 199 11.98 28.79 24.17
CA ARG A 199 10.93 27.89 23.67
C ARG A 199 11.44 26.89 22.63
N GLN A 200 12.58 27.16 21.99
CA GLN A 200 13.31 26.21 21.14
C GLN A 200 14.22 25.29 21.97
N ALA A 201 14.95 25.83 22.95
CA ALA A 201 15.81 25.09 23.88
C ALA A 201 15.01 24.05 24.67
N SER A 202 13.90 24.45 25.30
CA SER A 202 13.00 23.56 26.04
C SER A 202 12.34 22.48 25.15
N LYS A 203 12.06 22.77 23.88
CA LYS A 203 11.60 21.76 22.90
C LYS A 203 12.71 20.79 22.48
N LYS A 204 13.96 21.27 22.35
CA LYS A 204 15.13 20.44 22.04
C LYS A 204 15.43 19.47 23.20
N GLN A 205 15.49 19.99 24.43
CA GLN A 205 15.62 19.20 25.66
C GLN A 205 14.49 18.16 25.80
N LYS A 206 13.22 18.53 25.59
CA LYS A 206 12.10 17.56 25.61
C LYS A 206 12.25 16.45 24.56
N ARG A 207 12.73 16.77 23.35
CA ARG A 207 13.02 15.77 22.30
C ARG A 207 14.21 14.86 22.64
N GLU A 208 15.26 15.39 23.25
CA GLU A 208 16.42 14.63 23.69
C GLU A 208 16.08 13.72 24.87
N ILE A 209 15.30 14.18 25.84
CA ILE A 209 14.76 13.37 26.95
C ILE A 209 13.85 12.25 26.41
N GLN A 210 13.00 12.53 25.42
CA GLN A 210 12.15 11.50 24.78
C GLN A 210 12.99 10.47 24.00
N LYS A 211 14.00 10.91 23.24
CA LYS A 211 14.97 10.01 22.58
C LYS A 211 15.73 9.16 23.60
N ALA A 212 16.21 9.74 24.69
CA ALA A 212 16.90 9.01 25.76
C ALA A 212 15.98 8.01 26.46
N LYS A 213 14.69 8.32 26.66
CA LYS A 213 13.70 7.36 27.19
C LYS A 213 13.37 6.24 26.20
N LEU A 214 13.36 6.50 24.90
CA LEU A 214 13.22 5.48 23.85
C LEU A 214 14.46 4.57 23.76
N VAL A 215 15.67 5.16 23.83
CA VAL A 215 16.93 4.40 23.87
C VAL A 215 17.02 3.57 25.16
N LYS A 216 16.60 4.09 26.32
CA LYS A 216 16.52 3.30 27.58
C LYS A 216 15.42 2.21 27.57
N LYS A 217 14.47 2.25 26.62
CA LYS A 217 13.49 1.17 26.40
C LYS A 217 13.99 0.07 25.46
N LEU A 218 15.08 0.30 24.72
CA LEU A 218 15.85 -0.77 24.09
C LEU A 218 17.05 -1.07 24.98
N GLY A 219 16.98 -2.16 25.76
CA GLY A 219 18.10 -2.60 26.58
C GLY A 219 19.40 -2.78 25.77
N PRO A 220 20.56 -2.84 26.45
CA PRO A 220 21.83 -3.16 25.77
C PRO A 220 21.66 -4.43 24.94
N LYS A 221 22.28 -4.48 23.75
CA LYS A 221 22.11 -5.59 22.80
C LYS A 221 22.70 -6.89 23.35
N GLU A 222 21.89 -7.62 24.12
CA GLU A 222 22.16 -9.00 24.45
C GLU A 222 22.24 -9.84 23.16
N PRO A 223 23.16 -10.83 23.07
CA PRO A 223 23.26 -11.67 21.89
C PRO A 223 21.95 -12.41 21.63
N ASN A 224 21.50 -12.40 20.37
CA ASN A 224 20.26 -13.05 19.92
C ASN A 224 20.11 -14.46 20.56
N PRO A 225 19.02 -14.74 21.30
CA PRO A 225 18.89 -15.93 22.16
C PRO A 225 18.86 -17.28 21.43
N LEU A 226 18.95 -17.30 20.10
CA LEU A 226 19.21 -18.50 19.30
C LEU A 226 20.70 -18.92 19.27
N SER A 227 21.62 -18.11 19.83
CA SER A 227 23.07 -18.32 19.68
C SER A 227 23.78 -18.96 20.88
N VAL A 228 23.06 -19.40 21.92
CA VAL A 228 23.65 -20.11 23.08
C VAL A 228 23.29 -21.60 23.04
N LYS A 229 24.28 -22.46 22.72
CA LYS A 229 24.13 -23.92 22.84
C LYS A 229 23.96 -24.30 24.31
N LYS A 230 22.85 -24.95 24.66
CA LYS A 230 22.56 -25.39 26.04
C LYS A 230 23.65 -26.35 26.56
N LYS A 231 24.20 -26.07 27.76
CA LYS A 231 25.08 -27.00 28.49
C LYS A 231 24.27 -28.14 29.10
N LYS A 232 24.83 -29.36 29.05
CA LYS A 232 24.29 -30.59 29.65
C LYS A 232 24.48 -30.53 31.18
N LYS A 233 23.43 -30.74 31.97
CA LYS A 233 23.56 -30.96 33.42
C LYS A 233 23.95 -32.41 33.70
N VAL A 234 24.85 -32.61 34.65
CA VAL A 234 25.16 -33.91 35.27
C VAL A 234 24.43 -33.98 36.60
N ALA A 235 23.91 -35.15 36.97
CA ALA A 235 23.25 -35.39 38.25
C ALA A 235 24.23 -36.02 39.27
N PRO A 236 24.08 -35.76 40.58
CA PRO A 236 24.92 -36.37 41.62
C PRO A 236 24.51 -37.81 41.96
N THR A 237 25.42 -38.52 42.64
CA THR A 237 25.39 -39.94 43.02
C THR A 237 24.55 -40.25 44.28
N PRO A 238 24.23 -41.54 44.57
CA PRO A 238 23.07 -41.94 45.40
C PRO A 238 23.39 -42.40 46.84
N ALA A 239 22.34 -42.64 47.64
CA ALA A 239 22.37 -43.39 48.90
C ALA A 239 21.05 -44.22 49.10
N ALA A 240 21.13 -45.30 49.89
CA ALA A 240 20.10 -46.35 50.13
C ALA A 240 18.70 -45.82 50.53
N GLY A 241 17.56 -46.45 50.19
CA GLY A 241 17.00 -47.76 50.60
C GLY A 241 15.49 -47.51 50.92
N THR A 242 14.49 -48.41 50.93
CA THR A 242 14.32 -49.88 51.01
C THR A 242 12.88 -50.28 50.57
N ALA A 243 12.61 -51.57 50.31
CA ALA A 243 11.29 -52.27 50.23
C ALA A 243 10.31 -51.88 49.07
N GLU A 244 9.95 -52.79 48.15
CA GLU A 244 8.83 -53.78 48.17
C GLU A 244 7.40 -53.14 48.14
N LYS A 245 6.37 -53.62 47.40
CA LYS A 245 6.11 -54.87 46.63
C LYS A 245 4.88 -54.72 45.69
N LYS A 246 4.78 -55.55 44.62
CA LYS A 246 3.53 -56.04 43.91
C LYS A 246 2.62 -54.99 43.18
N GLN A 247 1.89 -55.28 42.09
CA GLN A 247 1.65 -56.44 41.19
C GLN A 247 1.74 -55.94 39.71
N LYS A 248 2.30 -56.67 38.72
CA LYS A 248 1.61 -57.59 37.77
C LYS A 248 0.16 -57.18 37.37
N ALA A 249 -0.26 -57.15 36.10
CA ALA A 249 0.41 -57.33 34.80
C ALA A 249 -0.58 -56.89 33.68
N GLU A 250 -0.51 -57.15 32.36
CA GLU A 250 0.37 -57.90 31.42
C GLU A 250 0.07 -57.36 29.97
N GLY A 251 0.80 -57.77 28.92
CA GLY A 251 0.29 -57.76 27.52
C GLY A 251 0.90 -56.81 26.47
N GLY A 252 1.60 -57.40 25.48
CA GLY A 252 1.77 -56.87 24.10
C GLY A 252 2.73 -55.68 23.90
N SER A 253 4.04 -55.89 23.69
CA SER A 253 4.69 -56.21 22.40
C SER A 253 4.73 -55.06 21.37
N ALA A 254 5.98 -54.64 21.04
CA ALA A 254 6.55 -54.15 19.76
C ALA A 254 5.66 -53.38 18.74
N GLU A 255 6.09 -52.31 18.05
CA GLU A 255 7.42 -51.85 17.61
C GLU A 255 7.50 -50.30 17.72
N GLY A 256 8.64 -49.63 17.91
CA GLY A 256 9.72 -49.49 16.92
C GLY A 256 9.68 -48.12 16.22
N ALA A 257 10.06 -47.04 16.91
CA ALA A 257 10.08 -45.68 16.35
C ALA A 257 11.52 -45.19 16.07
N PRO A 258 11.97 -45.10 14.80
CA PRO A 258 13.30 -44.60 14.47
C PRO A 258 13.35 -43.08 14.19
N GLU A 259 14.30 -42.46 14.88
CA GLU A 259 14.78 -41.09 14.83
C GLU A 259 14.99 -40.49 13.41
N LYS A 260 14.43 -39.29 13.13
CA LYS A 260 14.62 -38.60 11.84
C LYS A 260 15.92 -37.77 11.78
N LYS A 261 16.85 -38.22 10.92
CA LYS A 261 18.13 -37.55 10.58
C LYS A 261 17.97 -36.11 10.08
N LYS A 262 18.85 -35.21 10.55
CA LYS A 262 18.99 -33.82 10.06
C LYS A 262 19.53 -33.75 8.63
N ARG A 263 18.85 -33.04 7.72
CA ARG A 263 19.41 -32.62 6.42
C ARG A 263 20.26 -31.34 6.56
N LYS A 264 21.55 -31.40 6.20
CA LYS A 264 22.43 -30.22 6.08
C LYS A 264 22.05 -29.36 4.86
N ARG A 265 21.94 -28.04 5.03
CA ARG A 265 21.90 -27.08 3.92
C ARG A 265 23.33 -26.88 3.39
N ARG A 266 23.59 -27.22 2.11
CA ARG A 266 24.82 -26.79 1.41
C ARG A 266 24.71 -25.31 1.02
N LYS A 267 25.84 -24.62 1.04
CA LYS A 267 26.04 -23.28 0.47
C LYS A 267 27.27 -23.37 -0.44
N SER A 268 27.13 -23.02 -1.70
CA SER A 268 28.25 -22.79 -2.62
C SER A 268 28.22 -21.35 -3.11
N LYS A 269 29.37 -20.86 -3.58
CA LYS A 269 29.64 -19.48 -3.96
C LYS A 269 30.33 -19.51 -5.32
N SER A 270 30.05 -18.52 -6.17
CA SER A 270 30.93 -17.97 -7.23
C SER A 270 31.77 -18.92 -8.10
N ALA A 271 31.52 -18.90 -9.42
CA ALA A 271 32.45 -18.38 -10.44
C ALA A 271 31.75 -18.42 -11.82
N GLY A 272 32.21 -17.61 -12.78
CA GLY A 272 31.76 -17.67 -14.18
C GLY A 272 32.93 -17.96 -15.12
N ALA A 273 32.63 -18.25 -16.38
CA ALA A 273 33.55 -18.22 -17.51
C ALA A 273 32.76 -18.21 -18.83
N ASP A 274 33.39 -17.68 -19.87
CA ASP A 274 32.92 -17.46 -21.25
C ASP A 274 32.65 -18.73 -22.06
N GLN A 275 31.91 -18.60 -23.17
CA GLN A 275 32.44 -18.98 -24.50
C GLN A 275 31.59 -18.43 -25.66
N GLU A 276 32.29 -17.97 -26.70
CA GLU A 276 31.78 -17.69 -28.05
C GLU A 276 31.76 -18.97 -28.90
N ALA A 277 30.85 -19.03 -29.90
CA ALA A 277 30.95 -19.73 -31.20
C ALA A 277 29.53 -19.80 -31.81
N ALA A 278 29.22 -19.08 -32.89
CA ALA A 278 29.55 -19.38 -34.31
C ALA A 278 28.55 -20.35 -34.96
N GLY A 279 28.02 -19.97 -36.13
CA GLY A 279 27.07 -20.77 -36.91
C GLY A 279 26.19 -19.92 -37.81
N GLY A 280 26.65 -19.65 -39.04
CA GLY A 280 25.84 -19.04 -40.10
C GLY A 280 25.52 -20.05 -41.22
N ASN A 281 24.38 -19.86 -41.86
CA ASN A 281 23.96 -20.33 -43.20
C ASN A 281 22.60 -19.63 -43.47
N GLU A 282 22.27 -19.02 -44.61
CA GLU A 282 22.27 -19.51 -46.00
C GLU A 282 21.43 -20.80 -46.19
N SER A 283 20.53 -20.92 -47.16
CA SER A 283 20.03 -20.00 -48.21
C SER A 283 18.73 -20.59 -48.81
N SER A 284 18.02 -19.77 -49.61
CA SER A 284 16.97 -20.15 -50.60
C SER A 284 15.69 -20.84 -50.11
#